data_AF-A0A2N2L759-F1
#
_entry.id   AF-A0A2N2L759-F1
#
_cell.length_a   1.000
_cell.length_b   1.000
_cell.length_c   1.000
_cell.angle_alpha   90.00
_cell.angle_beta   90.00
_cell.angle_gamma   90.00
#
_symmetry.space_group_name_H-M   'P 1'
#
loop_
_entity.id
_entity.type
_entity.pdbx_description
1 polymer ?
#
loop_
_entity_poly.entity_id
_entity_poly.type
_entity_poly.pdbx_seq_one_letter_code
_entity_poly.pdbx_strand_id
1 'polypeptide(L)'
;MDIQTGNDNIAQLSDWQKHLGEYLVDSLQRSIIFTDILRKRGNNYIKHIRSGQPPVLTYNYEMILNAKNFERPANYALVRISDRRRVDIQTAVN
;
A
#
# COMPACT_ATOMS: atom_id res chain seq x y z
N MET A 1 50.33 25.46 11.47
CA MET A 1 48.87 25.66 11.59
C MET A 1 48.52 26.38 10.32
N ASP A 2 48.27 25.59 9.27
CA ASP A 2 48.41 26.06 7.91
C ASP A 2 47.02 26.28 7.36
N ILE A 3 46.61 27.55 7.38
CA ILE A 3 45.34 27.99 6.82
C ILE A 3 45.54 28.07 5.30
N GLN A 4 45.34 26.94 4.62
CA GLN A 4 45.06 26.92 3.19
C GLN A 4 43.61 27.34 3.01
N THR A 5 43.39 28.62 2.75
CA THR A 5 42.08 29.16 2.38
C THR A 5 42.34 30.17 1.27
N GLY A 6 42.44 29.68 0.03
CA GLY A 6 42.95 30.51 -1.05
C GLY A 6 42.80 30.00 -2.48
N ASN A 7 42.23 28.81 -2.72
CA ASN A 7 41.97 28.35 -4.10
C ASN A 7 40.64 27.58 -4.28
N ASP A 8 39.91 27.40 -3.18
CA ASP A 8 38.70 26.59 -3.05
C ASP A 8 37.48 27.33 -3.64
N ASN A 9 37.55 28.66 -3.66
CA ASN A 9 36.48 29.55 -4.09
C ASN A 9 36.29 29.59 -5.62
N ILE A 10 37.30 29.22 -6.41
CA ILE A 10 37.22 29.19 -7.88
C ILE A 10 36.63 27.85 -8.37
N ALA A 11 36.82 26.76 -7.62
CA ALA A 11 36.17 25.47 -7.88
C ALA A 11 34.66 25.52 -7.58
N GLN A 12 34.27 26.11 -6.43
CA GLN A 12 32.88 26.17 -5.95
C GLN A 12 31.90 26.94 -6.86
N LEU A 13 32.39 27.88 -7.70
CA LEU A 13 31.54 28.69 -8.57
C LEU A 13 30.86 27.88 -9.71
N SER A 14 31.37 26.68 -10.01
CA SER A 14 30.82 25.77 -11.05
C SER A 14 30.13 24.52 -10.49
N ASP A 15 30.29 24.24 -9.21
CA ASP A 15 29.83 22.99 -8.59
C ASP A 15 28.32 22.97 -8.40
N TRP A 16 27.69 24.11 -8.14
CA TRP A 16 26.23 24.22 -8.06
C TRP A 16 25.53 23.83 -9.38
N GLN A 17 26.14 24.09 -10.54
CA GLN A 17 25.59 23.70 -11.84
C GLN A 17 25.63 22.18 -12.03
N LYS A 18 26.72 21.54 -11.59
CA LYS A 18 26.86 20.08 -11.59
C LYS A 18 25.85 19.45 -10.64
N HIS A 19 25.74 19.96 -9.42
CA HIS A 19 24.78 19.45 -8.43
C HIS A 19 23.32 19.63 -8.87
N LEU A 20 22.98 20.73 -9.56
CA LEU A 20 21.65 20.87 -10.17
C LEU A 20 21.41 19.82 -11.26
N GLY A 21 22.39 19.55 -12.12
CA GLY A 21 22.29 18.51 -13.14
C GLY A 21 22.11 17.10 -12.53
N GLU A 22 22.91 16.76 -11.53
CA GLU A 22 22.81 15.51 -10.77
C GLU A 22 21.44 15.35 -10.11
N TYR A 23 20.94 16.42 -9.47
CA TYR A 23 19.63 16.44 -8.83
C TYR A 23 18.49 16.26 -9.83
N LEU A 24 18.57 16.92 -11.00
CA LEU A 24 17.56 16.78 -12.05
C LEU A 24 17.53 15.35 -12.58
N VAL A 25 18.69 14.74 -12.80
CA VAL A 25 18.79 13.34 -13.25
C VAL A 25 18.19 12.39 -12.21
N ASP A 26 18.56 12.51 -10.93
CA ASP A 26 17.98 11.69 -9.85
C ASP A 26 16.46 11.88 -9.74
N SER A 27 15.99 13.13 -9.80
CA SER A 27 14.55 13.46 -9.76
C SER A 27 13.78 12.80 -10.90
N LEU A 28 14.32 12.82 -12.13
CA LEU A 28 13.71 12.17 -13.28
C LEU A 28 13.70 10.65 -13.14
N GLN A 29 14.81 10.05 -12.71
CA GLN A 29 14.89 8.60 -12.46
C GLN A 29 13.85 8.15 -11.43
N ARG A 30 13.76 8.85 -10.30
CA ARG A 30 12.75 8.58 -9.26
C ARG A 30 11.34 8.79 -9.75
N SER A 31 11.11 9.82 -10.55
CA SER A 31 9.79 10.10 -11.15
C SER A 31 9.33 8.97 -12.07
N ILE A 32 10.24 8.41 -12.87
CA ILE A 32 9.96 7.27 -13.76
C ILE A 32 9.59 6.03 -12.92
N ILE A 33 10.41 5.68 -11.93
CA ILE A 33 10.16 4.53 -11.04
C ILE A 33 8.82 4.70 -10.31
N PHE A 34 8.57 5.90 -9.76
CA PHE A 34 7.33 6.23 -9.08
C PHE A 34 6.11 6.05 -10.00
N THR A 35 6.19 6.58 -11.22
CA THR A 35 5.10 6.46 -12.20
C THR A 35 4.86 5.02 -12.61
N ASP A 36 5.91 4.21 -12.75
CA ASP A 36 5.79 2.77 -13.05
C ASP A 36 5.12 2.00 -11.90
N ILE A 37 5.46 2.31 -10.65
CA ILE A 37 4.80 1.73 -9.47
C ILE A 37 3.32 2.08 -9.45
N LEU A 38 2.96 3.35 -9.69
CA LEU A 38 1.56 3.78 -9.77
C LEU A 38 0.80 3.05 -10.88
N ARG A 39 1.41 2.91 -12.06
CA ARG A 39 0.84 2.15 -13.18
C ARG A 39 0.59 0.68 -12.79
N LYS A 40 1.59 0.01 -12.18
CA LYS A 40 1.48 -1.37 -11.71
C LYS A 40 0.37 -1.54 -10.65
N ARG A 41 0.31 -0.64 -9.67
CA ARG A 41 -0.75 -0.62 -8.65
C ARG A 41 -2.13 -0.46 -9.30
N GLY A 42 -2.27 0.48 -10.24
CA GLY A 42 -3.53 0.71 -10.97
C GLY A 42 -3.96 -0.53 -11.74
N ASN A 43 -3.05 -1.18 -12.45
CA ASN A 43 -3.32 -2.43 -13.15
C ASN A 43 -3.77 -3.55 -12.19
N ASN A 44 -3.13 -3.68 -11.03
CA ASN A 44 -3.52 -4.64 -10.01
C ASN A 44 -4.91 -4.33 -9.44
N TYR A 45 -5.23 -3.06 -9.23
CA TYR A 45 -6.55 -2.63 -8.77
C TYR A 45 -7.65 -2.94 -9.80
N ILE A 46 -7.41 -2.67 -11.08
CA ILE A 46 -8.35 -3.02 -12.15
C ILE A 46 -8.54 -4.55 -12.24
N LYS A 47 -7.46 -5.32 -12.14
CA LYS A 47 -7.53 -6.79 -12.06
C LYS A 47 -8.34 -7.25 -10.86
N HIS A 48 -8.13 -6.63 -9.68
CA HIS A 48 -8.85 -6.93 -8.45
C HIS A 48 -10.36 -6.62 -8.55
N ILE A 49 -10.73 -5.49 -9.17
CA ILE A 49 -12.13 -5.17 -9.48
C ILE A 49 -12.73 -6.21 -10.43
N ARG A 50 -12.03 -6.55 -11.52
CA ARG A 50 -12.49 -7.54 -12.51
C ARG A 50 -12.64 -8.94 -11.91
N SER A 51 -11.85 -9.28 -10.89
CA SER A 51 -12.00 -10.53 -10.13
C SER A 51 -13.15 -10.52 -9.11
N GLY A 52 -13.98 -9.47 -9.07
CA GLY A 52 -15.13 -9.39 -8.18
C GLY A 52 -14.80 -8.92 -6.75
N GLN A 53 -13.70 -8.19 -6.57
CA GLN A 53 -13.20 -7.72 -5.27
C GLN A 53 -13.13 -8.85 -4.25
N PRO A 54 -12.32 -9.90 -4.51
CA PRO A 54 -12.20 -11.01 -3.58
C PRO A 54 -11.78 -10.45 -2.22
N PRO A 55 -12.59 -10.62 -1.17
CA PRO A 55 -12.31 -10.03 0.13
C PRO A 55 -10.96 -10.56 0.63
N VAL A 56 -10.13 -9.67 1.19
CA VAL A 56 -8.81 -9.98 1.78
C VAL A 56 -8.92 -11.08 2.84
N LEU A 57 -10.12 -11.26 3.39
CA LEU A 57 -10.51 -12.32 4.30
C LEU A 57 -11.29 -13.41 3.56
N THR A 58 -10.60 -14.40 3.00
CA THR A 58 -11.18 -15.53 2.25
C THR A 58 -11.67 -16.61 3.21
N TYR A 59 -12.60 -16.28 4.10
CA TYR A 59 -13.25 -17.28 4.94
C TYR A 59 -14.65 -17.58 4.41
N ASN A 60 -15.07 -18.84 4.45
CA ASN A 60 -16.50 -19.12 4.33
C ASN A 60 -17.20 -18.48 5.52
N TYR A 61 -18.20 -17.66 5.24
CA TYR A 61 -18.89 -16.90 6.26
C TYR A 61 -20.38 -16.82 5.97
N GLU A 62 -21.15 -16.69 7.04
CA GLU A 62 -22.59 -16.50 7.01
C GLU A 62 -22.94 -15.17 7.67
N MET A 63 -23.74 -14.34 7.00
CA MET A 63 -24.19 -13.06 7.52
C MET A 63 -25.29 -13.30 8.57
N ILE A 64 -25.02 -12.98 9.83
CA ILE A 64 -26.00 -13.08 10.92
C ILE A 64 -26.85 -11.81 10.98
N LEU A 65 -26.21 -10.65 10.82
CA LEU A 65 -26.85 -9.35 11.02
C LEU A 65 -26.27 -8.30 10.09
N ASN A 66 -27.14 -7.48 9.50
CA ASN A 66 -26.73 -6.31 8.74
C ASN A 66 -27.40 -5.06 9.31
N ALA A 67 -26.61 -4.21 9.97
CA ALA A 67 -27.13 -3.02 10.64
C ALA A 67 -27.58 -1.92 9.66
N LYS A 68 -27.42 -2.11 8.34
CA LYS A 68 -28.02 -1.23 7.32
C LYS A 68 -29.55 -1.22 7.40
N ASN A 69 -30.16 -2.33 7.80
CA ASN A 69 -31.61 -2.51 7.82
C ASN A 69 -32.23 -2.22 9.20
N PHE A 70 -31.44 -1.67 10.13
CA PHE A 70 -31.90 -1.36 11.48
C PHE A 70 -32.67 -0.06 11.52
N GLU A 71 -33.52 0.11 12.54
CA GLU A 71 -34.23 1.37 12.81
C GLU A 71 -33.26 2.57 12.88
N ARG A 72 -32.04 2.33 13.38
CA ARG A 72 -30.92 3.26 13.32
C ARG A 72 -29.79 2.63 12.50
N PRO A 73 -29.59 3.03 11.23
CA PRO A 73 -28.61 2.39 10.37
C PRO A 73 -27.18 2.64 10.89
N ALA A 74 -26.36 1.59 10.91
CA ALA A 74 -24.95 1.66 11.28
C ALA A 74 -24.07 0.93 10.25
N ASN A 75 -22.82 1.39 10.08
CA ASN A 75 -21.86 0.77 9.16
C ASN A 75 -21.20 -0.47 9.78
N TYR A 76 -22.02 -1.46 10.14
CA TYR A 76 -21.58 -2.71 10.76
C TYR A 76 -22.37 -3.90 10.24
N ALA A 77 -21.68 -5.02 10.05
CA ALA A 77 -22.27 -6.31 9.78
C ALA A 77 -21.70 -7.34 10.76
N LEU A 78 -22.56 -8.17 11.34
CA LEU A 78 -22.15 -9.31 12.16
C LEU A 78 -22.15 -10.56 11.29
N VAL A 79 -21.01 -11.23 11.27
CA VAL A 79 -20.75 -12.35 10.37
C VAL A 79 -20.17 -13.51 11.18
N ARG A 80 -20.70 -14.72 10.97
CA ARG A 80 -20.15 -15.97 11.50
C ARG A 80 -19.18 -16.57 10.49
N ILE A 81 -17.94 -16.78 10.89
CA ILE A 81 -16.97 -17.51 10.08
C ILE A 81 -17.23 -19.01 10.30
N SER A 82 -17.57 -19.76 9.24
CA SER A 82 -17.86 -21.19 9.31
C SER A 82 -16.60 -22.03 9.33
N ASP A 83 -15.61 -21.68 8.51
CA ASP A 83 -14.35 -22.42 8.46
C ASP A 83 -13.28 -21.72 9.30
N ARG A 84 -13.22 -22.13 10.56
CA ARG A 84 -12.19 -21.67 11.48
C ARG A 84 -11.63 -22.84 12.26
N ARG A 85 -11.14 -23.88 11.57
CA ARG A 85 -10.28 -24.88 12.21
C ARG A 85 -10.91 -25.44 13.51
N ARG A 86 -12.22 -25.68 13.53
CA ARG A 86 -12.89 -26.45 14.58
C ARG A 86 -13.21 -27.82 13.99
N VAL A 87 -12.52 -28.83 14.49
CA VAL A 87 -13.10 -30.17 14.48
C VAL A 87 -14.19 -30.12 15.52
N ASP A 88 -15.44 -30.01 15.08
CA ASP A 88 -16.59 -29.99 15.98
C ASP A 88 -16.68 -31.37 16.65
N ILE A 89 -16.22 -31.45 17.90
CA ILE A 89 -16.43 -32.61 18.77
C ILE A 89 -17.92 -32.59 19.16
N GLN A 90 -18.77 -33.05 18.25
CA GLN A 90 -20.20 -33.26 18.49
C GLN A 90 -20.54 -34.75 18.51
N THR A 91 -19.60 -35.61 18.93
CA THR A 91 -19.81 -37.05 19.09
C THR A 91 -19.52 -37.49 20.52
N ALA A 92 -20.42 -37.12 21.42
CA ALA A 92 -20.73 -37.70 22.73
C ALA A 92 -21.82 -36.78 23.27
N VAL A 93 -23.09 -37.15 23.44
CA VAL A 93 -23.62 -38.36 24.05
C VAL A 93 -25.07 -38.52 23.56
N ASN A 94 -25.38 -39.68 23.00
CA ASN A 94 -26.68 -40.33 23.17
C ASN A 94 -26.59 -41.21 24.43
#